data_AF-A0A529WT96-F1
#
_entry.id   AF-A0A529WT96-F1
#
_cell.length_a   1.000
_cell.length_b   1.000
_cell.length_c   1.000
_cell.angle_alpha   90.00
_cell.angle_beta   90.00
_cell.angle_gamma   90.00
#
_symmetry.space_group_name_H-M   'P 1'
#
loop_
_entity.id
_entity.type
_entity.pdbx_description
1 polymer ?
#
loop_
_entity_poly.entity_id
_entity_poly.type
_entity_poly.pdbx_seq_one_letter_code
_entity_poly.pdbx_strand_id
1 'polypeptide(L)'
;MRFVLSFRAAVAPMLGVLLAVAIQPARAEEGTTVFSDTSRIASIGGSITEIVYALGEEGRLVARDSTSDYPEAAAKLPDVGHMRALSPEGV
;
A
#
# COMPACT_ATOMS: atom_id res chain seq x y z
N MET A 1 -51.64 9.72 38.84
CA MET A 1 -50.44 10.56 38.58
C MET A 1 -49.25 9.62 38.40
N ARG A 2 -49.03 9.17 37.16
CA ARG A 2 -47.94 9.52 36.22
C ARG A 2 -46.61 8.81 36.54
N PHE A 3 -46.43 7.72 35.78
CA PHE A 3 -45.20 6.96 35.56
C PHE A 3 -43.97 7.86 35.41
N VAL A 4 -42.96 7.67 36.26
CA VAL A 4 -41.61 8.18 36.06
C VAL A 4 -40.67 7.00 36.23
N LEU A 5 -40.52 6.20 35.18
CA LEU A 5 -39.55 5.11 35.12
C LEU A 5 -38.70 5.27 33.85
N SER A 6 -37.38 5.26 34.06
CA SER A 6 -36.38 4.81 33.09
C SER A 6 -36.12 5.66 31.83
N PHE A 7 -35.55 6.86 31.98
CA PHE A 7 -34.83 7.52 30.87
C PHE A 7 -33.31 7.64 31.09
N ARG A 8 -32.80 7.29 32.29
CA ARG A 8 -31.35 7.36 32.61
C ARG A 8 -30.61 6.03 32.45
N ALA A 9 -31.32 4.93 32.25
CA ALA A 9 -30.73 3.57 32.24
C ALA A 9 -30.11 3.15 30.89
N ALA A 10 -30.37 3.89 29.80
CA ALA A 10 -29.93 3.50 28.45
C ALA A 10 -28.61 4.14 27.99
N VAL A 11 -28.09 5.16 28.69
CA VAL A 11 -26.89 5.92 28.26
C VAL A 11 -25.59 5.20 28.62
N ALA A 12 -25.54 4.55 29.79
CA ALA A 12 -24.37 3.81 30.24
C ALA A 12 -23.99 2.61 29.34
N PRO A 13 -24.91 1.73 28.89
CA PRO A 13 -24.55 0.66 27.98
C PRO A 13 -24.14 1.18 26.60
N MET A 14 -24.70 2.31 26.13
CA MET A 14 -24.37 2.90 24.84
C MET A 14 -22.94 3.46 24.81
N LEU A 15 -22.51 4.14 25.88
CA LEU A 15 -21.13 4.62 26.00
C LEU A 15 -20.14 3.45 26.13
N GLY A 16 -20.51 2.39 26.85
CA GLY A 16 -19.69 1.17 26.95
C GLY A 16 -19.49 0.48 25.59
N VAL A 17 -20.55 0.39 24.78
CA VAL A 17 -20.46 -0.15 23.41
C VAL A 17 -19.61 0.74 22.51
N LEU A 18 -19.77 2.07 22.59
CA LEU A 18 -18.97 3.04 21.84
C LEU A 18 -17.48 2.94 22.17
N LEU A 19 -17.13 2.85 23.46
CA LEU A 19 -15.74 2.63 23.87
C LEU A 19 -15.21 1.29 23.37
N ALA A 20 -15.98 0.20 23.47
CA ALA A 20 -15.55 -1.12 23.01
C ALA A 20 -15.30 -1.17 21.49
N VAL A 21 -16.05 -0.40 20.69
CA VAL A 21 -15.80 -0.25 19.24
C VAL A 21 -14.52 0.55 18.98
N ALA A 22 -14.19 1.53 19.83
CA ALA A 22 -13.00 2.37 19.67
C ALA A 22 -11.67 1.68 20.02
N ILE A 23 -11.70 0.55 20.74
CA ILE A 23 -10.50 -0.23 21.12
C ILE A 23 -10.24 -1.42 20.19
N GLN A 24 -10.89 -1.46 19.02
CA GLN A 24 -10.62 -2.53 18.07
C GLN A 24 -9.16 -2.42 17.57
N PRO A 25 -8.38 -3.52 17.61
CA PRO A 25 -7.03 -3.52 17.08
C PRO A 25 -7.08 -3.25 15.58
N ALA A 26 -6.26 -2.29 15.11
CA ALA A 26 -6.07 -2.05 13.69
C ALA A 26 -5.60 -3.35 13.03
N ARG A 27 -6.37 -3.85 12.07
CA ARG A 27 -5.94 -4.97 11.23
C ARG A 27 -5.12 -4.42 10.08
N ALA A 28 -3.92 -4.98 9.87
CA ALA A 28 -3.21 -4.79 8.63
C ALA A 28 -4.00 -5.52 7.54
N GLU A 29 -4.57 -4.78 6.60
CA GLU A 29 -5.11 -5.33 5.37
C GLU A 29 -3.91 -5.79 4.52
N GLU A 30 -3.56 -7.07 4.63
CA GLU A 30 -2.67 -7.73 3.67
C GLU A 30 -3.44 -8.00 2.38
N GLY A 31 -3.82 -6.92 1.68
CA GLY A 31 -4.44 -7.00 0.38
C GLY A 31 -3.45 -7.53 -0.66
N THR A 32 -3.26 -8.85 -0.72
CA THR A 32 -2.58 -9.49 -1.87
C THR A 32 -3.60 -9.62 -2.99
N THR A 33 -4.05 -8.49 -3.52
CA THR A 33 -4.83 -8.49 -4.76
C THR A 33 -3.85 -8.79 -5.89
N VAL A 34 -3.94 -9.98 -6.47
CA VAL A 34 -3.20 -10.29 -7.70
C VAL A 34 -3.80 -9.44 -8.81
N PHE A 35 -3.01 -8.50 -9.34
CA PHE A 35 -3.42 -7.72 -10.49
C PHE A 35 -3.61 -8.66 -11.69
N SER A 36 -4.75 -8.55 -12.38
CA SER A 36 -5.02 -9.35 -13.58
C SER A 36 -4.12 -8.98 -14.75
N ASP A 37 -3.63 -7.73 -14.77
CA ASP A 37 -2.67 -7.23 -15.74
C ASP A 37 -1.34 -6.93 -15.05
N THR A 38 -0.27 -7.58 -15.53
CA THR A 38 1.10 -7.43 -15.02
C THR A 38 2.07 -6.99 -16.10
N SER A 39 1.55 -6.31 -17.14
CA SER A 39 2.33 -5.82 -18.29
C SER A 39 3.07 -4.51 -18.00
N ARG A 40 2.70 -3.77 -16.94
CA ARG A 40 3.30 -2.50 -16.56
C ARG A 40 3.88 -2.57 -15.15
N ILE A 41 5.18 -2.75 -15.05
CA ILE A 41 5.92 -2.91 -13.79
C ILE A 41 6.89 -1.74 -13.60
N ALA A 42 6.86 -1.12 -12.41
CA ALA A 42 7.93 -0.26 -11.93
C ALA A 42 8.84 -1.09 -11.01
N SER A 43 10.15 -1.14 -11.30
CA SER A 43 11.12 -1.88 -10.48
C SER A 43 11.81 -0.95 -9.48
N ILE A 44 11.83 -1.34 -8.20
CA ILE A 44 12.39 -0.54 -7.11
C ILE A 44 13.53 -1.31 -6.44
N GLY A 45 14.75 -0.83 -6.62
CA GLY A 45 16.01 -1.39 -6.13
C GLY A 45 16.85 -1.94 -7.28
N GLY A 46 18.10 -1.47 -7.40
CA GLY A 46 19.02 -1.86 -8.46
C GLY A 46 19.10 -3.37 -8.69
N SER A 47 19.36 -4.15 -7.64
CA SER A 47 19.46 -5.62 -7.75
C SER A 47 18.17 -6.28 -8.22
N ILE A 48 17.00 -5.73 -7.92
CA ILE A 48 15.72 -6.27 -8.41
C ILE A 48 15.60 -6.00 -9.91
N THR A 49 15.93 -4.78 -10.34
CA THR A 49 15.96 -4.43 -11.77
C THR A 49 16.93 -5.34 -12.53
N GLU A 50 18.13 -5.58 -11.99
CA GLU A 50 19.11 -6.49 -12.58
C GLU A 50 18.57 -7.92 -12.74
N ILE A 51 17.85 -8.42 -11.73
CA ILE A 51 17.21 -9.75 -11.79
C ILE A 51 16.16 -9.78 -12.91
N VAL A 52 15.33 -8.74 -13.06
CA VAL A 52 14.33 -8.67 -14.14
C VAL A 52 15.00 -8.77 -15.51
N TYR A 53 16.09 -8.01 -15.74
CA TYR A 53 16.88 -8.11 -16.96
C TYR A 53 17.54 -9.48 -17.14
N ALA A 54 18.08 -10.06 -16.07
CA ALA A 54 18.70 -11.39 -16.12
C ALA A 54 17.69 -12.50 -16.48
N LEU A 55 16.41 -12.30 -16.15
CA LEU A 55 15.31 -13.20 -16.49
C LEU A 55 14.74 -12.97 -17.90
N GLY A 56 15.16 -11.91 -18.61
CA GLY A 56 14.60 -11.56 -19.92
C GLY A 56 13.19 -10.97 -19.85
N GLU A 57 12.81 -10.41 -18.70
CA GLU A 57 11.46 -9.88 -18.42
C GLU A 57 11.41 -8.34 -18.49
N GLU A 58 12.47 -7.69 -18.99
CA GLU A 58 12.58 -6.23 -19.05
C GLU A 58 11.51 -5.56 -19.90
N GLY A 59 10.88 -6.29 -20.84
CA GLY A 59 9.80 -5.80 -21.68
C GLY A 59 8.54 -5.37 -20.90
N ARG A 60 8.45 -5.74 -19.62
CA ARG A 60 7.35 -5.36 -18.71
C ARG A 60 7.69 -4.14 -17.87
N LEU A 61 8.95 -3.69 -17.88
CA LEU A 61 9.39 -2.53 -17.11
C LEU A 61 8.95 -1.25 -17.80
N VAL A 62 8.19 -0.42 -17.08
CA VAL A 62 7.78 0.92 -17.53
C VAL A 62 8.47 2.04 -16.77
N ALA A 63 9.13 1.72 -15.66
CA ALA A 63 9.82 2.65 -14.80
C ALA A 63 10.82 1.94 -13.89
N ARG A 64 11.74 2.71 -13.31
CA ARG A 64 12.76 2.27 -12.36
C ARG A 64 12.92 3.26 -11.21
N ASP A 65 13.56 2.86 -10.13
CA ASP A 65 14.08 3.82 -9.15
C ASP A 65 15.49 4.34 -9.54
N SER A 66 15.94 5.35 -8.80
CA SER A 66 17.22 6.01 -9.04
C SER A 66 18.47 5.16 -8.80
N THR A 67 18.36 4.00 -8.13
CA THR A 67 19.49 3.07 -7.92
C THR A 67 19.68 2.05 -9.04
N SER A 68 18.76 2.01 -10.01
CA SER A 68 18.69 1.00 -11.06
C SER A 68 19.42 1.43 -12.34
N ASP A 69 20.75 1.51 -12.28
CA ASP A 69 21.59 2.01 -13.38
C ASP A 69 22.22 0.89 -14.25
N TYR A 70 22.03 -0.39 -13.88
CA TYR A 70 22.51 -1.55 -14.65
C TYR A 70 21.34 -2.48 -15.05
N PRO A 71 21.35 -3.03 -16.27
CA PRO A 71 22.23 -2.71 -17.41
C PRO A 71 21.99 -1.28 -17.94
N GLU A 72 22.84 -0.79 -18.85
CA GLU A 72 22.70 0.55 -19.44
C GLU A 72 21.30 0.82 -20.03
N ALA A 73 20.63 -0.24 -20.51
CA ALA A 73 19.25 -0.16 -20.99
C ALA A 73 18.25 0.25 -19.89
N ALA A 74 18.48 -0.13 -18.62
CA ALA A 74 17.63 0.21 -17.48
C ALA A 74 17.62 1.72 -17.22
N ALA A 75 18.76 2.38 -17.37
CA ALA A 75 18.90 3.82 -17.16
C ALA A 75 18.05 4.67 -18.13
N LYS A 76 17.57 4.07 -19.23
CA LYS A 76 16.67 4.71 -20.21
C LYS A 76 15.20 4.73 -19.76
N LEU A 77 14.84 3.93 -18.77
CA LEU A 77 13.50 3.92 -18.20
C LEU A 77 13.27 5.19 -17.36
N PRO A 78 12.01 5.68 -17.30
CA PRO A 78 11.63 6.75 -16.38
C PRO A 78 12.05 6.44 -14.94
N ASP A 79 12.60 7.45 -14.25
CA ASP A 79 12.99 7.39 -12.83
C ASP A 79 11.84 7.91 -11.95
N VAL A 80 11.39 7.09 -11.00
CA VAL A 80 10.31 7.42 -10.04
C VAL A 80 10.81 7.90 -8.68
N GLY A 81 12.11 8.18 -8.58
CA GLY A 81 12.77 8.66 -7.39
C GLY A 81 13.52 7.57 -6.64
N HIS A 82 13.97 7.90 -5.43
CA HIS A 82 14.76 6.98 -4.63
C HIS A 82 13.88 5.97 -3.91
N MET A 83 14.31 4.70 -3.79
CA MET A 83 13.53 3.63 -3.14
C MET A 83 13.06 3.95 -1.70
N ARG A 84 13.69 4.91 -1.01
CA ARG A 84 13.33 5.36 0.35
C ARG A 84 12.48 6.63 0.39
N ALA A 85 12.23 7.24 -0.75
CA ALA A 85 11.50 8.50 -0.92
C ALA A 85 10.92 8.58 -2.34
N LEU A 86 10.06 7.62 -2.69
CA LEU A 86 9.41 7.55 -4.00
C LEU A 86 8.46 8.75 -4.19
N SER A 87 8.42 9.28 -5.42
CA SER A 87 7.44 10.31 -5.81
C SER A 87 6.09 9.63 -6.10
N PRO A 88 5.01 10.01 -5.39
CA PRO A 88 3.67 9.45 -5.65
C PRO A 88 3.15 9.73 -7.05
N GLU A 89 3.62 10.79 -7.69
CA GLU A 89 3.20 11.18 -9.04
C GLU A 89 3.80 10.28 -10.13
N GLY A 90 4.90 9.59 -9.81
CA GLY A 90 5.61 8.71 -10.74
C GLY A 90 5.13 7.26 -10.76
N VAL A 91 4.27 6.84 -9.82
CA VAL A 91 3.86 5.44 -9.59
C VAL A 91 2.39 5.21 -9.97
#